data_AF-A0A4R0U2L8-F1
#
_entry.id   AF-A0A4R0U2L8-F1
#
_cell.length_a   1.000
_cell.length_b   1.000
_cell.length_c   1.000
_cell.angle_alpha   90.00
_cell.angle_beta   90.00
_cell.angle_gamma   90.00
#
_symmetry.space_group_name_H-M   'P 1'
#
loop_
_entity.id
_entity.type
_entity.pdbx_description
1 polymer ?
#
loop_
_entity_poly.entity_id
_entity_poly.type
_entity_poly.pdbx_seq_one_letter_code
_entity_poly.pdbx_strand_id
1 'polypeptide(L)'
;MDYRELQDSKNLDNQQLADKIGIPRTTVSKYKNGHLDTKNMTLEMAVKWLRALGRRKMANDLSEMFALAEAPSESKENTSES
;
A
#
# COMPACT_ATOMS: atom_id res chain seq x y z
N MET A 1 1.37 10.53 -11.61
CA MET A 1 2.63 9.79 -11.61
C MET A 1 2.32 8.35 -11.28
N ASP A 2 2.63 7.40 -12.17
CA ASP A 2 2.36 5.98 -11.98
C ASP A 2 3.53 5.24 -11.28
N TYR A 3 3.39 3.94 -11.03
CA TYR A 3 4.44 3.14 -10.39
C TYR A 3 5.71 3.02 -11.21
N ARG A 4 5.63 3.13 -12.54
CA ARG A 4 6.80 3.07 -13.43
C ARG A 4 7.65 4.32 -13.27
N GLU A 5 7.02 5.49 -13.33
CA GLU A 5 7.70 6.77 -13.13
C GLU A 5 8.32 6.88 -11.73
N LEU A 6 7.63 6.37 -10.71
CA LEU A 6 8.17 6.31 -9.34
C LEU A 6 9.38 5.38 -9.23
N GLN A 7 9.32 4.21 -9.87
CA GLN A 7 10.43 3.25 -9.86
C GLN A 7 11.66 3.83 -10.56
N ASP A 8 11.47 4.46 -11.71
CA ASP A 8 12.54 5.09 -12.50
C ASP A 8 13.19 6.22 -11.69
N SER A 9 12.40 7.03 -10.95
CA SER A 9 12.92 8.06 -10.05
C SER A 9 13.80 7.52 -8.90
N LYS A 10 13.75 6.21 -8.64
CA LYS A 10 14.54 5.51 -7.62
C LYS A 10 15.69 4.70 -8.21
N ASN A 11 15.89 4.73 -9.53
CA ASN A 11 16.90 3.92 -10.24
C ASN A 11 16.79 2.42 -9.88
N LEU A 12 15.56 1.91 -9.73
CA LEU A 12 15.32 0.51 -9.43
C LEU A 12 14.93 -0.23 -10.70
N ASP A 13 15.49 -1.41 -10.93
CA ASP A 13 14.92 -2.35 -11.89
C ASP A 13 13.74 -3.15 -11.29
N ASN A 14 13.07 -3.94 -12.12
CA ASN A 14 11.91 -4.72 -11.68
C ASN A 14 12.27 -5.80 -10.65
N GLN A 15 13.49 -6.34 -10.67
CA GLN A 15 13.95 -7.34 -9.71
C GLN A 15 14.22 -6.68 -8.35
N GLN A 16 14.97 -5.58 -8.34
CA GLN A 16 15.26 -4.81 -7.13
C GLN A 16 13.99 -4.28 -6.46
N LEU A 17 13.00 -3.84 -7.24
CA LEU A 17 11.70 -3.43 -6.69
C LEU A 17 10.95 -4.63 -6.12
N ALA A 18 10.96 -5.77 -6.82
CA ALA A 18 10.31 -6.99 -6.35
C ALA A 18 10.93 -7.51 -5.05
N ASP A 19 12.27 -7.49 -4.94
CA ASP A 19 13.02 -7.89 -3.75
C ASP A 19 12.68 -6.99 -2.55
N LYS A 20 12.55 -5.67 -2.78
CA LYS A 20 12.14 -4.72 -1.72
C LYS A 20 10.71 -4.96 -1.22
N ILE A 21 9.81 -5.43 -2.07
CA ILE A 21 8.40 -5.67 -1.74
C ILE A 21 8.20 -7.08 -1.18
N GLY A 22 9.03 -8.04 -1.56
CA GLY A 22 8.88 -9.46 -1.24
C GLY A 22 7.88 -10.17 -2.15
N ILE A 23 7.88 -9.87 -3.46
CA ILE A 23 7.00 -10.49 -4.47
C ILE A 23 7.79 -11.01 -5.67
N PRO A 24 7.20 -11.85 -6.54
CA PRO A 24 7.84 -12.21 -7.81
C PRO A 24 8.04 -11.00 -8.74
N ARG A 25 9.17 -10.94 -9.45
CA ARG A 25 9.46 -9.95 -10.51
C ARG A 25 8.36 -9.87 -11.58
N THR A 26 7.74 -10.99 -11.88
CA THR A 26 6.64 -11.09 -12.84
C THR A 26 5.40 -10.34 -12.36
N THR A 27 5.14 -10.31 -11.05
CA THR A 27 4.04 -9.55 -10.45
C THR A 27 4.25 -8.04 -10.63
N VAL A 28 5.47 -7.54 -10.42
CA VAL A 28 5.82 -6.13 -10.72
C VAL A 28 5.54 -5.81 -12.19
N SER A 29 5.97 -6.68 -13.09
CA SER A 29 5.79 -6.49 -14.54
C SER A 29 4.31 -6.51 -14.94
N LYS A 30 3.49 -7.37 -14.33
CA LYS A 30 2.04 -7.43 -14.57
C LYS A 30 1.32 -6.14 -14.16
N TYR A 31 1.66 -5.56 -13.02
CA TYR A 31 1.09 -4.26 -12.61
C TYR A 31 1.53 -3.13 -13.55
N LYS A 32 2.82 -3.06 -13.91
CA LYS A 32 3.35 -2.02 -14.82
C LYS A 32 2.73 -2.07 -16.23
N ASN A 33 2.40 -3.26 -16.70
CA ASN A 33 1.80 -3.46 -18.03
C ASN A 33 0.27 -3.52 -17.99
N GLY A 34 -0.36 -3.19 -16.85
CA GLY A 34 -1.82 -3.19 -16.69
C GLY A 34 -2.49 -4.56 -16.78
N HIS A 35 -1.73 -5.66 -16.72
CA HIS A 35 -2.29 -7.02 -16.68
C HIS A 35 -2.91 -7.33 -15.32
N LEU A 36 -2.42 -6.68 -14.26
CA LEU A 36 -3.10 -6.60 -12.98
C LEU A 36 -3.53 -5.15 -12.77
N ASP A 37 -4.82 -4.97 -12.50
CA ASP A 37 -5.36 -3.65 -12.15
C ASP A 37 -4.96 -3.31 -10.71
N THR A 38 -4.33 -2.16 -10.54
CA THR A 38 -3.94 -1.63 -9.22
C THR A 38 -5.15 -1.34 -8.33
N LYS A 39 -6.36 -1.15 -8.90
CA LYS A 39 -7.60 -1.02 -8.13
C LYS A 39 -7.99 -2.30 -7.37
N ASN A 40 -7.50 -3.44 -7.84
CA ASN A 40 -7.74 -4.75 -7.22
C ASN A 40 -6.59 -5.16 -6.29
N MET A 41 -5.60 -4.29 -6.10
CA MET A 41 -4.48 -4.54 -5.21
C MET A 41 -4.97 -4.52 -3.75
N THR A 42 -4.54 -5.49 -2.94
CA THR A 42 -4.82 -5.42 -1.50
C THR A 42 -4.14 -4.19 -0.89
N LEU A 43 -4.73 -3.65 0.17
CA LEU A 43 -4.19 -2.48 0.84
C LEU A 43 -2.75 -2.72 1.35
N GLU A 44 -2.51 -3.90 1.93
CA GLU A 44 -1.18 -4.34 2.37
C GLU A 44 -0.16 -4.27 1.23
N MET A 45 -0.53 -4.75 0.04
CA MET A 45 0.33 -4.70 -1.13
C MET A 45 0.59 -3.25 -1.55
N ALA A 46 -0.43 -2.40 -1.59
CA ALA A 46 -0.26 -0.98 -1.91
C ALA A 46 0.71 -0.27 -0.94
N VAL A 47 0.60 -0.56 0.37
CA VAL A 47 1.52 -0.03 1.39
C VAL A 47 2.96 -0.51 1.15
N LYS A 48 3.18 -1.80 0.82
CA LYS A 48 4.52 -2.32 0.52
C LYS A 48 5.13 -1.63 -0.72
N TRP A 49 4.35 -1.41 -1.77
CA TRP A 49 4.79 -0.66 -2.96
C TRP A 49 5.19 0.78 -2.62
N LEU A 50 4.36 1.50 -1.84
CA LEU A 50 4.66 2.86 -1.42
C LEU A 50 5.94 2.93 -0.58
N ARG A 51 6.16 1.98 0.33
CA ARG A 51 7.40 1.90 1.13
C ARG A 51 8.63 1.66 0.25
N ALA A 52 8.55 0.69 -0.66
CA ALA A 52 9.65 0.35 -1.57
C ALA A 52 10.04 1.52 -2.49
N LEU A 53 9.06 2.34 -2.89
CA LEU A 53 9.24 3.54 -3.72
C LEU A 53 9.56 4.80 -2.92
N GLY A 54 9.77 4.68 -1.60
CA GLY A 54 10.16 5.80 -0.73
C GLY A 54 9.04 6.78 -0.41
N ARG A 55 7.77 6.43 -0.65
CA ARG A 55 6.58 7.21 -0.28
C ARG A 55 6.13 6.88 1.16
N ARG A 56 7.07 6.99 2.11
CA ARG A 56 6.88 6.56 3.51
C ARG A 56 5.73 7.28 4.22
N LYS A 57 5.59 8.60 4.04
CA LYS A 57 4.48 9.36 4.63
C LYS A 57 3.13 8.80 4.17
N MET A 58 2.93 8.67 2.86
CA MET A 58 1.70 8.14 2.27
C MET A 58 1.43 6.69 2.70
N ALA A 59 2.48 5.86 2.80
CA ALA A 59 2.34 4.50 3.30
C ALA A 59 1.85 4.47 4.76
N ASN A 60 2.32 5.39 5.61
CA ASN A 60 1.90 5.48 7.00
C ASN A 60 0.48 6.05 7.11
N ASP A 61 0.18 7.16 6.42
CA ASP A 61 -1.15 7.77 6.40
C ASP A 61 -2.21 6.71 6.00
N LEU A 62 -1.93 5.91 4.97
CA LEU A 62 -2.84 4.87 4.50
C LEU A 62 -3.00 3.69 5.48
N SER A 63 -1.92 3.29 6.15
CA SER A 63 -1.97 2.28 7.21
C SER A 63 -2.78 2.77 8.43
N GLU A 64 -2.61 4.03 8.82
CA GLU A 64 -3.31 4.64 9.96
C GLU A 64 -4.81 4.80 9.69
N MET A 65 -5.19 5.30 8.51
CA MET A 65 -6.60 5.42 8.12
C MET A 65 -7.33 4.09 8.20
N PHE A 66 -6.65 2.99 7.88
CA PHE A 66 -7.23 1.65 7.95
C PHE A 66 -7.33 1.13 9.38
N ALA A 67 -6.28 1.30 10.18
CA ALA A 67 -6.32 0.94 11.60
C ALA A 67 -7.46 1.67 12.35
N LEU A 68 -7.75 2.92 11.97
CA LEU A 68 -8.88 3.69 12.51
C LEU A 68 -10.25 3.20 12.00
N ALA A 69 -10.31 2.66 10.77
CA ALA A 69 -11.55 2.10 10.21
C ALA A 69 -11.86 0.69 10.76
N GLU A 70 -10.83 -0.07 11.14
CA GLU A 70 -10.97 -1.38 11.78
C GLU A 70 -11.10 -1.31 13.31
N ALA A 71 -10.80 -0.15 13.91
CA ALA A 71 -11.04 0.06 15.33
C ALA A 71 -12.54 -0.12 15.61
N PRO A 72 -12.94 -0.97 16.57
CA PRO A 72 -14.33 -1.04 16.99
C PRO A 72 -14.77 0.36 17.38
N SER A 73 -15.83 0.88 16.77
CA SER A 73 -16.41 2.14 17.22
C SER A 73 -16.75 1.95 18.69
N GLU A 74 -16.09 2.68 19.59
CA GLU A 74 -16.49 2.71 20.98
C GLU A 74 -17.98 3.08 21.02
N SER A 75 -18.83 2.09 21.28
CA SER A 75 -20.20 2.33 21.68
C SER A 75 -20.07 3.07 23.00
N LYS A 76 -20.30 4.38 22.96
CA LYS A 76 -20.51 5.17 24.18
C LYS A 76 -21.74 4.58 24.86
N GLU A 77 -21.51 3.66 25.79
CA GLU A 77 -22.50 3.21 26.74
C GLU A 77 -22.91 4.45 27.53
N ASN A 78 -24.08 5.01 27.17
CA ASN A 78 -24.74 6.02 27.96
C ASN A 78 -25.13 5.35 29.27
N THR A 79 -24.31 5.51 30.31
CA THR A 79 -24.71 5.25 31.69
C THR A 79 -25.78 6.27 32.05
N SER A 80 -27.03 5.99 31.67
CA SER A 80 -28.19 6.69 32.19
C SER A 80 -28.47 6.14 33.58
N GLU A 81 -28.21 7.02 34.54
CA GLU A 81 -28.69 7.11 35.92
C GLU A 81 -29.87 6.18 36.28
N SER A 82 -29.74 5.54 37.44
CA SER A 82 -30.86 5.08 38.28
C SER A 82 -30.52 5.29 39.74
#